data_AF-A0A0P9NSF5-F1
#
_entry.id   AF-A0A0P9NSF5-F1
#
_cell.length_a   1.000
_cell.length_b   1.000
_cell.length_c   1.000
_cell.angle_alpha   90.00
_cell.angle_beta   90.00
_cell.angle_gamma   90.00
#
_symmetry.space_group_name_H-M   'P 1'
#
loop_
_entity.id
_entity.type
_entity.pdbx_description
1 polymer ?
#
loop_
_entity_poly.entity_id
_entity_poly.type
_entity_poly.pdbx_seq_one_letter_code
_entity_poly.pdbx_strand_id
1 'polypeptide(L)'
;MALIVGVGALQIVLDKGNDLDWFESNFIIFGSLISLVALVFFVIWEMTDKHPIVNLRLFAYRNFRIGTLVMIGGYSGFFGINLILPQWLQTQMGYTATWAG
;
A
#
# COMPACT_ATOMS: atom_id res chain seq x y z
N MET A 1 -12.42 13.38 3.90
CA MET A 1 -13.19 12.16 3.55
C MET A 1 -12.66 11.44 2.32
N ALA A 2 -12.28 12.14 1.23
CA ALA A 2 -11.70 11.50 0.04
C ALA A 2 -10.46 10.62 0.33
N LEU A 3 -9.60 11.02 1.27
CA LEU A 3 -8.47 10.20 1.73
C LEU A 3 -8.90 8.83 2.28
N ILE A 4 -9.95 8.79 3.11
CA ILE A 4 -10.44 7.56 3.73
C ILE A 4 -11.00 6.63 2.65
N VAL A 5 -11.75 7.19 1.70
CA VAL A 5 -12.32 6.42 0.58
C VAL A 5 -11.20 5.87 -0.31
N GLY A 6 -10.22 6.71 -0.68
CA GLY A 6 -9.11 6.30 -1.53
C GLY A 6 -8.22 5.25 -0.88
N VAL A 7 -7.70 5.55 0.31
CA VAL A 7 -6.81 4.63 1.05
C VAL A 7 -7.56 3.38 1.50
N GLY A 8 -8.80 3.50 1.97
CA GLY A 8 -9.60 2.34 2.38
C GLY A 8 -9.95 1.42 1.22
N ALA A 9 -10.31 1.95 0.06
CA ALA A 9 -10.53 1.15 -1.14
C ALA A 9 -9.23 0.48 -1.62
N LEU A 10 -8.09 1.20 -1.55
CA LEU A 10 -6.78 0.62 -1.89
C LEU A 10 -6.41 -0.54 -0.96
N GLN A 11 -6.63 -0.38 0.36
CA GLN A 11 -6.40 -1.44 1.35
C GLN A 11 -7.22 -2.69 1.02
N ILE A 12 -8.52 -2.53 0.74
CA ILE A 12 -9.39 -3.66 0.37
C ILE A 12 -8.89 -4.36 -0.90
N VAL A 13 -8.47 -3.59 -1.90
CA VAL A 13 -7.91 -4.14 -3.15
C VAL A 13 -6.63 -4.93 -2.89
N LEU A 14 -5.74 -4.45 -2.03
CA LEU A 14 -4.49 -5.15 -1.72
C LEU A 14 -4.71 -6.38 -0.84
N ASP A 15 -5.59 -6.28 0.16
CA ASP A 15 -5.89 -7.37 1.09
C ASP A 15 -6.64 -8.52 0.39
N LYS A 16 -7.63 -8.20 -0.44
CA LYS A 16 -8.43 -9.19 -1.17
C LYS A 16 -7.92 -9.49 -2.58
N GLY A 17 -6.84 -8.83 -3.01
CA GLY A 17 -6.32 -8.97 -4.37
C GLY A 17 -5.95 -10.42 -4.67
N ASN A 18 -5.25 -11.09 -3.75
CA ASN A 18 -4.89 -12.49 -3.92
C ASN A 18 -6.11 -13.42 -3.94
N ASP A 19 -7.07 -13.20 -3.02
CA ASP A 19 -8.27 -14.04 -2.88
C ASP A 19 -9.26 -13.91 -4.06
N LEU A 20 -9.25 -12.77 -4.75
CA LEU A 20 -10.18 -12.43 -5.83
C LEU A 20 -9.52 -12.43 -7.21
N ASP A 21 -8.43 -13.17 -7.40
CA ASP A 21 -7.70 -13.27 -8.69
C ASP A 21 -7.29 -11.91 -9.28
N TRP A 22 -6.99 -10.95 -8.40
CA TRP A 22 -6.51 -9.62 -8.73
C TRP A 22 -7.40 -8.91 -9.77
N PHE A 23 -6.82 -8.49 -10.89
CA PHE A 23 -7.48 -7.72 -11.92
C PHE A 23 -8.40 -8.57 -12.82
N GLU A 24 -8.53 -9.89 -12.58
CA GLU A 24 -9.58 -10.68 -13.23
C GLU A 24 -10.95 -10.47 -12.57
N SER A 25 -11.00 -10.03 -11.30
CA SER A 25 -12.25 -9.71 -10.63
C SER A 25 -12.72 -8.30 -10.91
N ASN A 26 -13.95 -8.20 -11.44
CA ASN A 26 -14.64 -6.93 -11.62
C ASN A 26 -14.70 -6.10 -10.33
N PHE A 27 -14.81 -6.74 -9.15
CA PHE A 27 -14.82 -6.05 -7.86
C PHE A 27 -13.49 -5.31 -7.60
N ILE A 28 -12.36 -5.98 -7.86
CA ILE A 28 -11.02 -5.39 -7.68
C ILE A 28 -10.78 -4.28 -8.71
N ILE A 29 -11.25 -4.44 -9.95
CA ILE A 29 -11.16 -3.38 -10.97
C ILE A 29 -11.92 -2.13 -10.53
N PHE A 30 -13.19 -2.27 -10.10
CA PHE A 30 -13.98 -1.13 -9.62
C PHE A 30 -13.38 -0.52 -8.36
N GLY A 31 -12.93 -1.33 -7.40
CA GLY A 31 -12.25 -0.85 -6.19
C GLY A 31 -10.97 -0.07 -6.50
N SER A 32 -10.17 -0.56 -7.46
CA SER A 32 -8.94 0.10 -7.92
C SER A 32 -9.25 1.43 -8.60
N LEU A 33 -10.31 1.48 -9.42
CA LEU A 33 -10.74 2.71 -10.08
C LEU A 33 -11.25 3.75 -9.07
N ILE A 34 -12.08 3.35 -8.11
CA ILE A 34 -12.59 4.23 -7.05
C ILE A 34 -11.42 4.77 -6.21
N SER A 35 -10.49 3.89 -5.82
CA SER A 35 -9.28 4.25 -5.10
C SER A 35 -8.47 5.29 -5.87
N LEU A 36 -8.19 5.03 -7.15
CA LEU A 36 -7.43 5.93 -8.01
C LEU A 36 -8.09 7.31 -8.13
N VAL A 37 -9.39 7.36 -8.44
CA VAL A 37 -10.13 8.60 -8.59
C VAL A 37 -10.17 9.38 -7.27
N ALA A 38 -10.42 8.72 -6.15
CA ALA A 38 -10.47 9.35 -4.83
C ALA A 38 -9.11 9.90 -4.38
N LEU A 39 -8.00 9.18 -4.65
CA LEU A 39 -6.65 9.63 -4.34
C LEU A 39 -6.22 10.79 -5.23
N VAL A 40 -6.49 10.74 -6.53
CA VAL A 40 -6.20 11.85 -7.45
C VAL A 40 -6.99 13.09 -7.05
N PHE A 41 -8.29 12.94 -6.77
CA PHE A 41 -9.12 14.03 -6.28
C PHE A 41 -8.59 14.60 -4.96
N PHE A 42 -8.19 13.75 -4.01
CA PHE A 42 -7.59 14.16 -2.75
C PHE A 42 -6.30 14.99 -2.96
N VAL A 43 -5.41 14.55 -3.85
CA VAL A 43 -4.16 15.27 -4.15
C VAL A 43 -4.45 16.65 -4.74
N ILE A 44 -5.34 16.74 -5.72
CA ILE A 44 -5.71 18.02 -6.36
C ILE A 44 -6.34 18.96 -5.33
N TRP A 45 -7.22 18.43 -4.48
CA TRP A 45 -7.90 19.19 -3.45
C TRP A 45 -6.92 19.73 -2.39
N GLU A 46 -6.05 18.88 -1.84
CA GLU A 46 -5.01 19.29 -0.87
C GLU A 46 -4.04 20.33 -1.43
N MET A 47 -3.71 20.26 -2.73
CA MET A 47 -2.83 21.26 -3.35
C MET A 47 -3.49 22.64 -3.50
N THR A 48 -4.83 22.68 -3.61
CA THR A 48 -5.62 23.89 -3.85
C THR A 48 -6.15 24.52 -2.55
N ASP A 49 -6.31 23.73 -1.50
CA ASP A 49 -6.85 24.19 -0.22
C ASP A 49 -5.91 25.15 0.53
N LYS A 50 -6.48 26.07 1.32
CA LYS A 50 -5.72 27.06 2.10
C LYS A 50 -5.13 26.49 3.39
N HIS A 51 -5.74 25.44 3.96
CA HIS A 51 -5.30 24.79 5.18
C HIS A 51 -5.17 23.26 4.94
N PRO A 52 -4.19 22.84 4.12
CA PRO A 52 -4.00 21.43 3.79
C PRO A 52 -3.71 20.59 5.03
N ILE A 53 -4.39 19.45 5.16
CA ILE A 53 -4.13 18.47 6.23
C ILE A 53 -2.80 17.75 5.97
N VAL A 54 -2.46 17.55 4.69
CA VAL A 54 -1.21 16.92 4.23
C VAL A 54 -0.46 17.92 3.36
N ASN A 55 0.65 18.45 3.88
CA ASN A 55 1.46 19.38 3.12
C ASN A 55 2.30 18.65 2.03
N LEU A 56 1.68 18.41 0.87
CA LEU A 56 2.29 17.75 -0.28
C LEU A 56 3.49 18.52 -0.85
N ARG A 57 3.66 19.81 -0.52
CA ARG A 57 4.82 20.61 -0.94
C ARG A 57 6.12 20.11 -0.31
N LEU A 58 6.06 19.38 0.81
CA LEU A 58 7.23 18.74 1.41
C LEU A 58 7.89 17.73 0.45
N PHE A 59 7.09 17.06 -0.38
CA PHE A 59 7.61 16.18 -1.42
C PHE A 59 8.34 16.94 -2.54
N ALA A 60 8.29 18.27 -2.63
CA ALA A 60 9.16 18.99 -3.56
C ALA A 60 10.64 18.90 -3.15
N TYR A 61 10.94 18.71 -1.87
CA TYR A 61 12.30 18.59 -1.37
C TYR A 61 12.86 17.19 -1.62
N ARG A 62 14.03 17.13 -2.30
CA ARG A 62 14.72 15.87 -2.63
C ARG A 62 14.98 15.01 -1.39
N ASN A 63 15.44 15.62 -0.29
CA ASN A 63 15.73 14.89 0.95
C ASN A 63 14.48 14.25 1.55
N PHE A 64 13.35 14.96 1.53
CA PHE A 64 12.09 14.41 2.01
C PHE A 64 11.62 13.26 1.13
N ARG A 65 11.64 13.41 -0.20
CA ARG A 65 11.30 12.33 -1.14
C ARG A 65 12.15 11.09 -0.97
N ILE A 66 13.47 11.25 -0.88
CA ILE A 66 14.40 10.12 -0.70
C ILE A 66 14.15 9.47 0.66
N GLY A 67 14.02 10.26 1.73
CA GLY A 67 13.71 9.74 3.07
C GLY A 67 12.42 8.93 3.10
N THR A 68 11.35 9.44 2.47
CA THR A 68 10.09 8.71 2.35
C THR A 68 10.23 7.42 1.53
N LEU A 69 10.93 7.45 0.40
CA LEU A 69 11.16 6.24 -0.41
C LEU A 69 11.98 5.18 0.35
N VAL A 70 13.02 5.60 1.07
CA VAL A 70 13.83 4.71 1.91
C VAL A 70 12.98 4.13 3.04
N MET A 71 12.12 4.92 3.69
CA MET A 71 11.19 4.40 4.69
C MET A 71 10.22 3.38 4.09
N ILE A 72 9.59 3.70 2.96
CA ILE A 72 8.66 2.78 2.28
C ILE A 72 9.38 1.48 1.93
N GLY A 73 10.57 1.55 1.33
CA GLY A 73 11.35 0.37 0.97
C GLY A 73 11.78 -0.43 2.21
N GLY A 74 12.24 0.25 3.26
CA GLY A 74 12.63 -0.37 4.52
C GLY A 74 11.49 -1.12 5.20
N TYR A 75 10.31 -0.49 5.32
CA TYR A 75 9.12 -1.14 5.87
C TYR A 75 8.60 -2.25 4.96
N SER A 76 8.63 -2.07 3.64
CA SER A 76 8.22 -3.12 2.69
C SER A 76 9.10 -4.37 2.82
N GLY A 77 10.41 -4.19 2.93
CA GLY A 77 11.35 -5.29 3.20
C GLY A 77 11.14 -5.93 4.57
N PHE A 78 10.90 -5.11 5.60
CA PHE A 78 10.63 -5.59 6.95
C PHE A 78 9.35 -6.43 7.04
N PHE A 79 8.25 -6.00 6.43
CA PHE A 79 7.03 -6.81 6.37
C PHE A 79 7.17 -8.00 5.43
N GLY A 80 7.85 -7.83 4.29
CA GLY A 80 8.10 -8.91 3.33
C GLY A 80 8.88 -10.06 3.93
N ILE A 81 9.90 -9.78 4.76
CA ILE A 81 10.71 -10.84 5.36
C ILE A 81 9.93 -11.67 6.38
N ASN A 82 8.92 -11.09 7.05
CA ASN A 82 8.03 -11.83 7.95
C ASN A 82 7.19 -12.88 7.20
N LEU A 83 6.97 -12.73 5.89
CA LEU A 83 6.30 -13.72 5.05
C LEU A 83 7.28 -14.69 4.39
N ILE A 84 8.38 -14.16 3.85
CA ILE A 84 9.37 -14.94 3.08
C ILE A 84 10.14 -15.91 3.98
N LEU A 85 10.49 -15.51 5.21
CA LEU A 85 11.28 -16.34 6.11
C LEU A 85 10.52 -17.62 6.53
N PRO A 86 9.26 -17.56 7.02
CA PRO A 86 8.47 -18.77 7.27
C PRO A 86 8.31 -19.63 6.03
N GLN A 87 8.04 -19.01 4.87
CA GLN A 87 7.89 -19.73 3.61
C GLN A 87 9.17 -20.49 3.24
N TRP A 88 10.35 -19.88 3.41
CA TRP A 88 11.64 -20.51 3.16
C TRP A 88 11.93 -21.66 4.14
N LEU A 89 11.66 -21.46 5.44
CA LEU A 89 11.79 -22.50 6.45
C LEU A 89 10.90 -23.72 6.15
N GLN A 90 9.68 -23.47 5.69
CA GLN A 90 8.71 -24.52 5.34
C GLN A 90 9.09 -25.25 4.04
N THR A 91 9.49 -24.52 2.99
CA THR A 91 9.71 -25.10 1.65
C THR A 91 11.09 -25.69 1.45
N GLN A 92 12.14 -25.11 2.05
CA GLN A 92 13.54 -25.52 1.82
C GLN A 92 14.16 -26.23 3.02
N MET A 93 13.78 -25.87 4.26
CA MET A 93 14.32 -26.50 5.47
C MET A 93 13.40 -27.57 6.08
N GLY A 94 12.21 -27.79 5.52
CA GLY A 94 11.28 -28.84 5.95
C GLY A 94 10.69 -28.63 7.35
N TYR A 95 10.72 -27.41 7.89
CA TYR A 95 10.09 -27.11 9.18
C TYR A 95 8.58 -27.13 9.04
N THR A 96 7.89 -27.77 9.98
CA THR A 96 6.43 -27.74 10.06
C THR A 96 5.95 -26.32 10.41
N ALA A 97 4.79 -25.93 9.88
CA ALA A 97 4.25 -24.56 9.99
C ALA A 97 4.22 -23.96 11.41
N THR A 98 4.10 -24.80 12.46
CA THR A 98 4.13 -24.39 13.88
C THR A 98 5.48 -23.90 14.41
N TRP A 99 6.58 -24.21 13.73
CA TRP A 99 7.93 -23.78 14.13
C TRP A 99 8.49 -22.67 13.23
N ALA A 100 7.86 -22.44 12.08
CA ALA A 100 8.29 -21.47 11.08
C ALA A 100 7.62 -20.09 11.24
N GLY A 101 6.55 -19.99 12.04
CA GLY A 101 5.74 -18.79 12.23
C GLY A 101 5.23 -18.65 13.65
#